data_AF-A0A3D0XZD3-F1
#
_entry.id   AF-A0A3D0XZD3-F1
#
_cell.length_a   1.000
_cell.length_b   1.000
_cell.length_c   1.000
_cell.angle_alpha   90.00
_cell.angle_beta   90.00
_cell.angle_gamma   90.00
#
_symmetry.space_group_name_H-M   'P 1'
#
loop_
_entity.id
_entity.type
_entity.pdbx_description
1 polymer ?
#
loop_
_entity_poly.entity_id
_entity_poly.type
_entity_poly.pdbx_seq_one_letter_code
_entity_poly.pdbx_strand_id
1 'polypeptide(L)'
;IIAFNVRPVAGAKQEAEKDEVQIKQYSIIYQAIEDVESAMKGMLDPKFEEELLGTAEIRQIFKISNVGTVGGAMVLTGKIERNAGVRVLRDDVVIHEGKLVSLKRFKDDVKEVAKDYECGVQLEKFNDIKEGDIIEAFIMKEIKR
;
A
#
# COMPACT_ATOMS: atom_id res chain seq x y z
N ILE A 1 19.10 -1.05 -27.67
CA ILE A 1 19.15 -1.71 -29.01
C ILE A 1 19.63 -3.15 -28.84
N ILE A 2 19.00 -4.11 -29.52
CA ILE A 2 19.36 -5.54 -29.50
C ILE A 2 19.95 -5.94 -30.85
N ALA A 3 21.13 -6.56 -30.84
CA ALA A 3 21.80 -7.07 -32.04
C ALA A 3 21.97 -8.60 -31.92
N PHE A 4 21.23 -9.37 -32.72
CA PHE A 4 21.28 -10.83 -32.72
C PHE A 4 22.12 -11.35 -33.89
N ASN A 5 23.22 -12.07 -33.60
CA ASN A 5 24.18 -12.56 -34.59
C ASN A 5 24.73 -11.50 -35.56
N VAL A 6 24.68 -10.22 -35.17
CA VAL A 6 25.16 -9.09 -35.95
C VAL A 6 26.16 -8.30 -35.13
N ARG A 7 27.29 -7.97 -35.75
CA ARG A 7 28.30 -7.07 -35.16
C ARG A 7 27.94 -5.62 -35.51
N PRO A 8 27.71 -4.73 -34.52
CA PRO A 8 27.49 -3.31 -34.77
C PRO A 8 28.72 -2.68 -35.42
N VAL A 9 28.48 -1.87 -36.45
CA VAL A 9 29.51 -1.07 -37.12
C VAL A 9 29.98 0.08 -36.23
N ALA A 10 31.21 0.56 -36.43
CA ALA A 10 31.83 1.58 -35.58
C ALA A 10 31.00 2.87 -35.46
N GLY A 11 30.39 3.34 -36.57
CA GLY A 11 29.53 4.53 -36.55
C GLY A 11 28.28 4.36 -35.70
N ALA A 12 27.68 3.16 -35.69
CA ALA A 12 26.50 2.88 -34.86
C ALA A 12 26.83 2.84 -33.36
N LYS A 13 28.04 2.41 -32.98
CA LYS A 13 28.49 2.46 -31.58
C LYS A 13 28.71 3.90 -31.12
N GLN A 14 29.37 4.72 -31.94
CA GLN A 14 29.65 6.12 -31.60
C GLN A 14 28.36 6.92 -31.43
N GLU A 15 27.37 6.70 -32.30
CA GLU A 15 26.09 7.41 -32.18
C GLU A 15 25.29 6.94 -30.96
N ALA A 16 25.28 5.63 -30.69
CA ALA A 16 24.63 5.09 -29.51
C ALA A 16 25.27 5.55 -28.19
N GLU A 17 26.60 5.74 -28.16
CA GLU A 17 27.29 6.33 -27.00
C GLU A 17 26.92 7.80 -26.79
N LYS A 18 26.74 8.59 -27.87
CA LYS A 18 26.29 9.99 -27.76
C LYS A 18 24.86 10.10 -27.25
N ASP A 19 23.97 9.22 -27.71
CA ASP A 19 22.55 9.22 -27.36
C ASP A 19 22.27 8.48 -26.04
N GLU A 20 23.31 8.02 -25.34
CA GLU A 20 23.22 7.19 -24.12
C GLU A 20 22.38 5.91 -24.32
N VAL A 21 22.36 5.39 -25.55
CA VAL A 21 21.63 4.18 -25.94
C VAL A 21 22.53 2.95 -25.82
N GLN A 22 22.14 2.00 -24.96
CA GLN A 22 22.87 0.74 -24.84
C GLN A 22 22.61 -0.20 -26.03
N ILE A 23 23.69 -0.71 -26.65
CA ILE A 23 23.62 -1.78 -27.65
C ILE A 23 24.04 -3.10 -26.99
N LYS A 24 23.11 -4.05 -26.88
CA LYS A 24 23.38 -5.41 -26.39
C LYS A 24 23.51 -6.39 -27.56
N GLN A 25 24.56 -7.19 -27.56
CA GLN A 25 24.81 -8.22 -28.58
C GLN A 25 24.49 -9.60 -28.02
N TYR A 26 23.77 -10.40 -28.78
CA TYR A 26 23.42 -11.76 -28.43
C TYR A 26 23.77 -12.71 -29.57
N SER A 27 24.34 -13.86 -29.21
CA SER A 27 24.58 -14.98 -30.12
C SER A 27 23.62 -16.15 -29.88
N ILE A 28 22.91 -16.15 -28.74
CA ILE A 28 21.96 -17.18 -28.32
C ILE A 28 20.58 -16.54 -28.17
N ILE A 29 19.58 -17.05 -28.89
CA ILE A 29 18.27 -16.40 -28.96
C ILE A 29 17.53 -16.44 -27.62
N TYR A 30 17.70 -17.51 -26.84
CA TYR A 30 17.10 -17.64 -25.51
C TYR A 30 17.60 -16.58 -24.53
N GLN A 31 18.89 -16.21 -24.58
CA GLN A 31 19.43 -15.14 -23.73
C GLN A 31 18.87 -13.77 -24.10
N ALA A 32 18.64 -13.52 -25.39
CA ALA A 32 18.00 -12.28 -25.83
C ALA A 32 16.55 -12.20 -25.35
N ILE A 33 15.81 -13.31 -25.41
CA ILE A 33 14.43 -13.39 -24.93
C ILE A 33 14.39 -13.19 -23.41
N GLU A 34 15.22 -13.90 -22.64
CA GLU A 34 15.28 -13.78 -21.18
C GLU A 34 15.64 -12.37 -20.72
N ASP A 35 16.59 -11.71 -21.38
CA ASP A 35 17.04 -10.36 -20.98
C ASP A 35 15.99 -9.29 -21.36
N VAL A 36 15.24 -9.48 -22.46
CA VAL A 36 14.05 -8.66 -22.78
C VAL A 36 12.96 -8.88 -21.74
N GLU A 37 12.66 -10.14 -21.41
CA GLU A 37 11.63 -10.48 -20.44
C GLU A 37 11.99 -9.99 -19.03
N SER A 38 13.26 -10.06 -18.66
CA SER A 38 13.79 -9.58 -17.37
C SER A 38 13.79 -8.05 -17.31
N ALA A 39 14.12 -7.35 -18.40
CA ALA A 39 13.99 -5.90 -18.47
C ALA A 39 12.52 -5.46 -18.33
N MET A 40 11.58 -6.19 -18.95
CA MET A 40 10.14 -5.96 -18.76
C MET A 40 9.70 -6.27 -17.33
N LYS A 41 10.21 -7.35 -16.71
CA LYS A 41 9.94 -7.70 -15.30
C LYS A 41 10.54 -6.68 -14.31
N GLY A 42 11.72 -6.12 -14.60
CA GLY A 42 12.36 -5.09 -13.80
C GLY A 42 11.65 -3.73 -13.85
N MET A 43 10.80 -3.50 -14.84
CA MET A 43 9.95 -2.31 -14.98
C MET A 43 8.48 -2.55 -14.58
N LEU A 44 8.11 -3.77 -14.16
CA LEU A 44 6.74 -4.07 -13.74
C LEU A 44 6.55 -3.60 -12.31
N ASP A 45 5.79 -2.51 -12.13
CA ASP A 45 5.36 -2.04 -10.81
C ASP A 45 4.73 -3.20 -10.02
N PRO A 46 5.13 -3.43 -8.76
CA PRO A 46 4.57 -4.48 -7.93
C PRO A 46 3.05 -4.35 -7.92
N LYS A 47 2.35 -5.46 -8.22
CA LYS A 47 0.89 -5.50 -8.09
C LYS A 47 0.55 -5.58 -6.61
N PHE A 48 0.11 -4.46 -6.05
CA PHE A 48 -0.48 -4.40 -4.73
C PHE A 48 -1.95 -4.80 -4.84
N GLU A 49 -2.37 -5.81 -4.09
CA GLU A 49 -3.78 -6.14 -3.90
C GLU A 49 -4.22 -5.61 -2.53
N GLU A 50 -5.41 -4.99 -2.48
CA GLU A 50 -6.02 -4.57 -1.23
C GLU A 50 -6.59 -5.81 -0.52
N GLU A 51 -6.03 -6.17 0.63
CA GLU A 51 -6.57 -7.20 1.51
C GLU A 51 -7.28 -6.52 2.68
N LEU A 52 -8.57 -6.79 2.84
CA LEU A 52 -9.37 -6.31 3.96
C LEU A 52 -8.99 -7.06 5.24
N LEU A 53 -8.52 -6.34 6.26
CA LEU A 53 -8.13 -6.93 7.55
C LEU A 53 -9.29 -7.10 8.51
N GLY A 54 -10.24 -6.17 8.50
CA GLY A 54 -11.33 -6.16 9.47
C GLY A 54 -12.13 -4.87 9.48
N THR A 55 -13.19 -4.88 10.28
CA THR A 55 -14.08 -3.72 10.47
C THR A 55 -14.25 -3.42 11.95
N ALA A 56 -14.40 -2.14 12.29
CA ALA A 56 -14.65 -1.68 13.64
C ALA A 56 -15.72 -0.58 13.64
N GLU A 57 -16.61 -0.61 14.61
CA GLU A 57 -17.70 0.38 14.73
C GLU A 57 -17.37 1.39 15.81
N ILE A 58 -17.51 2.68 15.51
CA ILE A 58 -17.32 3.76 16.46
C ILE A 58 -18.52 3.85 17.40
N ARG A 59 -18.27 3.69 18.70
CA ARG A 59 -19.30 3.74 19.74
C ARG A 59 -19.23 4.99 20.60
N GLN A 60 -18.05 5.58 20.72
CA GLN A 60 -17.82 6.76 21.56
C GLN A 60 -16.77 7.66 20.92
N ILE A 61 -16.87 8.97 21.19
CA ILE A 61 -15.90 9.95 20.70
C ILE A 61 -15.25 10.67 21.88
N PHE A 62 -13.93 10.68 21.90
CA PHE A 62 -13.12 11.39 22.88
C PHE A 62 -12.39 12.55 22.21
N LYS A 63 -12.61 13.77 22.71
CA LYS A 63 -11.85 14.95 22.25
C LYS A 63 -10.76 15.24 23.27
N ILE A 64 -9.50 15.11 22.85
CA ILE A 64 -8.33 15.31 23.69
C ILE A 64 -7.58 16.54 23.17
N SER A 65 -7.43 17.58 24.00
CA SER A 65 -6.90 18.90 23.59
C SER A 65 -5.52 18.87 22.91
N ASN A 66 -4.67 17.88 23.21
CA ASN A 66 -3.31 17.76 22.65
C ASN A 66 -3.17 16.70 21.56
N VAL A 67 -4.16 15.82 21.38
CA VAL A 67 -4.09 14.67 20.47
C VAL A 67 -5.07 14.83 19.31
N GLY A 68 -6.25 15.41 19.55
CA GLY A 68 -7.31 15.56 18.56
C GLY A 68 -8.54 14.72 18.91
N THR A 69 -9.36 14.39 17.90
CA THR A 69 -10.50 13.47 18.07
C THR A 69 -9.99 12.02 18.03
N VAL A 70 -10.32 11.25 19.07
CA VAL A 70 -10.07 9.81 19.16
C VAL A 70 -11.43 9.11 19.20
N GLY A 71 -11.64 8.16 18.30
CA GLY A 71 -12.81 7.30 18.30
C GLY A 71 -12.61 6.08 19.17
N GLY A 72 -13.48 5.84 20.14
CA GLY A 72 -13.62 4.55 20.80
C GLY A 72 -14.41 3.61 19.89
N ALA A 73 -13.73 2.63 19.30
CA ALA A 73 -14.29 1.66 18.39
C ALA A 73 -14.29 0.25 18.98
N MET A 74 -15.26 -0.58 18.56
CA MET A 74 -15.25 -2.02 18.82
C MET A 74 -15.02 -2.76 17.52
N VAL A 75 -14.07 -3.70 17.50
CA VAL A 75 -13.77 -4.50 16.31
C VAL A 75 -14.88 -5.53 16.10
N LEU A 76 -15.61 -5.41 15.00
CA LEU A 76 -16.72 -6.29 14.64
C LEU A 76 -16.23 -7.56 13.94
N THR A 77 -15.27 -7.42 13.03
CA THR A 77 -14.73 -8.54 12.24
C THR A 77 -13.24 -8.40 12.03
N GLY A 78 -12.55 -9.55 11.93
CA GLY A 78 -11.13 -9.59 11.62
C GLY A 78 -10.24 -8.95 12.69
N LYS A 79 -9.35 -8.07 12.26
CA LYS A 79 -8.44 -7.32 13.13
C LYS A 79 -8.13 -5.93 12.57
N ILE A 80 -7.77 -5.01 13.45
CA ILE A 80 -7.28 -3.68 13.09
C ILE A 80 -5.80 -3.60 13.45
N GLU A 81 -4.95 -3.31 12.46
CA GLU A 81 -3.52 -3.11 12.67
C GLU A 81 -3.16 -1.62 12.67
N ARG A 82 -2.20 -1.22 13.50
CA ARG A 82 -1.76 0.19 13.60
C ARG A 82 -1.25 0.75 12.27
N ASN A 83 -0.64 -0.09 11.45
CA ASN A 83 -0.04 0.33 10.17
C ASN A 83 -0.99 0.14 8.98
N ALA A 84 -2.24 -0.27 9.21
CA ALA A 84 -3.21 -0.47 8.16
C ALA A 84 -3.69 0.87 7.56
N GLY A 85 -4.03 0.84 6.28
CA GLY A 85 -4.92 1.83 5.68
C GLY A 85 -6.31 1.67 6.26
N VAL A 86 -7.05 2.78 6.37
CA VAL A 86 -8.39 2.80 6.93
C VAL A 86 -9.32 3.66 6.10
N ARG A 87 -10.53 3.15 5.89
CA ARG A 87 -11.67 3.87 5.31
C ARG A 87 -12.72 4.07 6.39
N VAL A 88 -13.30 5.27 6.44
CA VAL A 88 -14.45 5.56 7.28
C VAL A 88 -15.69 5.54 6.40
N LEU A 89 -16.64 4.71 6.78
CA LEU A 89 -17.93 4.55 6.15
C LEU A 89 -19.00 5.10 7.07
N ARG A 90 -19.92 5.87 6.50
CA ARG A 90 -21.13 6.36 7.15
C ARG A 90 -22.30 6.09 6.21
N ASP A 91 -23.29 5.33 6.67
CA ASP A 91 -24.42 4.91 5.85
C ASP A 91 -23.98 4.23 4.52
N ASP A 92 -23.00 3.33 4.59
CA ASP A 92 -22.36 2.64 3.45
C ASP A 92 -21.65 3.54 2.43
N VAL A 93 -21.42 4.82 2.75
CA VAL A 93 -20.67 5.76 1.91
C VAL A 93 -19.30 6.03 2.53
N VAL A 94 -18.24 5.91 1.73
CA VAL A 94 -16.88 6.28 2.15
C VAL A 94 -16.78 7.79 2.29
N ILE A 95 -16.65 8.26 3.54
CA ILE A 95 -16.52 9.69 3.86
C ILE A 95 -15.07 10.13 3.97
N HIS A 96 -14.17 9.19 4.28
CA HIS A 96 -12.74 9.47 4.43
C HIS A 96 -11.91 8.22 4.16
N GLU A 97 -10.76 8.40 3.53
CA GLU A 97 -9.73 7.38 3.36
C GLU A 97 -8.40 7.93 3.85
N GLY A 98 -7.69 7.16 4.66
CA GLY A 98 -6.43 7.58 5.24
C GLY A 98 -5.70 6.47 5.97
N LYS A 99 -4.84 6.87 6.92
CA LYS A 99 -4.08 5.95 7.76
C LYS A 99 -4.43 6.17 9.23
N LEU A 100 -4.21 5.14 10.04
CA LEU A 100 -4.26 5.25 11.49
C LEU A 100 -3.00 6.00 11.99
N VAL A 101 -3.22 7.04 12.78
CA VAL A 101 -2.15 7.77 13.49
C VAL A 101 -1.77 7.01 14.76
N SER A 102 -2.78 6.54 15.49
CA SER A 102 -2.58 5.77 16.70
C SER A 102 -3.66 4.72 16.85
N LEU A 103 -3.24 3.58 17.41
CA LEU A 103 -4.10 2.48 17.83
C LEU A 103 -3.75 2.18 19.27
N LYS A 104 -4.67 2.49 20.17
CA LYS A 104 -4.50 2.28 21.61
C LYS A 104 -5.57 1.32 22.10
N ARG A 105 -5.24 0.50 23.09
CA ARG A 105 -6.24 -0.23 23.88
C ARG A 105 -6.18 0.34 25.28
N PHE A 106 -7.29 0.94 25.71
CA PHE A 106 -7.32 1.78 26.92
C PHE A 106 -6.30 2.92 26.86
N LYS A 107 -5.14 2.77 27.52
CA LYS A 107 -4.07 3.77 27.57
C LYS A 107 -2.79 3.33 26.85
N ASP A 108 -2.71 2.05 26.49
CA ASP A 108 -1.50 1.44 25.96
C ASP A 108 -1.54 1.40 24.42
N ASP A 109 -0.41 1.74 23.80
CA ASP A 109 -0.22 1.60 22.36
C ASP A 109 -0.08 0.12 21.98
N VAL A 110 -0.92 -0.33 21.05
CA VAL A 110 -0.95 -1.72 20.61
C VAL A 110 -0.66 -1.83 19.12
N LYS A 111 -0.10 -2.97 18.70
CA LYS A 111 0.21 -3.23 17.29
C LYS A 111 -1.02 -3.63 16.49
N GLU A 112 -1.86 -4.47 17.08
CA GLU A 112 -3.09 -4.95 16.48
C GLU A 112 -4.16 -5.16 17.56
N VAL A 113 -5.42 -5.09 17.14
CA VAL A 113 -6.59 -5.36 17.99
C VAL A 113 -7.48 -6.35 17.25
N ALA A 114 -7.74 -7.49 17.88
CA ALA A 114 -8.58 -8.54 17.33
C ALA A 114 -10.08 -8.22 17.51
N LYS A 115 -10.92 -8.98 16.80
CA LYS A 115 -12.37 -9.01 16.96
C LYS A 115 -12.82 -9.07 18.44
N ASP A 116 -13.95 -8.44 18.71
CA ASP A 116 -14.64 -8.38 20.00
C ASP A 116 -13.89 -7.58 21.10
N TYR A 117 -12.78 -6.92 20.74
CA TYR A 117 -12.08 -5.99 21.62
C TYR A 117 -12.36 -4.53 21.25
N GLU A 118 -12.31 -3.69 22.28
CA GLU A 118 -12.38 -2.24 22.15
C GLU A 118 -10.99 -1.64 21.91
N CYS A 119 -10.94 -0.60 21.07
CA CYS A 119 -9.75 0.17 20.80
C CYS A 119 -10.06 1.66 20.63
N GLY A 120 -9.09 2.49 20.99
CA GLY A 120 -9.03 3.89 20.62
C GLY A 120 -8.31 4.02 19.29
N VAL A 121 -9.02 4.52 18.29
CA VAL A 121 -8.49 4.78 16.95
C VAL A 121 -8.41 6.28 16.70
N GLN A 122 -7.31 6.69 16.10
CA GLN A 122 -7.12 8.05 15.67
C GLN A 122 -6.76 8.07 14.19
N LEU A 123 -7.48 8.87 13.41
CA LEU A 123 -7.31 8.97 11.97
C LEU A 123 -6.43 10.13 11.58
N GLU A 124 -5.63 9.95 10.52
CA GLU A 124 -4.79 11.01 9.98
C GLU A 124 -5.66 12.06 9.27
N LYS A 125 -5.48 13.32 9.65
CA LYS A 125 -6.14 14.50 9.04
C LYS A 125 -7.68 14.44 9.04
N PHE A 126 -8.28 13.63 9.90
CA PHE A 126 -9.73 13.49 9.99
C PHE A 126 -10.20 13.55 11.44
N ASN A 127 -11.04 14.55 11.74
CA ASN A 127 -11.53 14.83 13.08
C ASN A 127 -13.07 14.71 13.22
N ASP A 128 -13.81 14.56 12.11
CA ASP A 128 -15.28 14.46 12.08
C ASP A 128 -15.77 13.00 12.15
N ILE A 129 -15.17 12.22 13.05
CA ILE A 129 -15.62 10.88 13.38
C ILE A 129 -16.91 11.01 14.20
N LYS A 130 -17.93 10.24 13.84
CA LYS A 130 -19.22 10.18 14.54
C LYS A 130 -19.49 8.78 15.09
N GLU A 131 -20.34 8.72 16.11
CA GLU A 131 -20.87 7.45 16.62
C GLU A 131 -21.73 6.79 15.54
N GLY A 132 -21.55 5.49 15.35
CA GLY A 132 -22.16 4.71 14.28
C GLY A 132 -21.33 4.65 13.00
N ASP A 133 -20.22 5.39 12.89
CA ASP A 133 -19.31 5.25 11.74
C ASP A 133 -18.62 3.86 11.78
N ILE A 134 -18.50 3.23 10.61
CA ILE A 134 -17.75 1.98 10.44
C ILE A 134 -16.37 2.30 9.89
N ILE A 135 -15.34 1.81 10.56
CA ILE A 135 -13.96 1.87 10.11
C ILE A 135 -13.59 0.52 9.51
N GLU A 136 -13.21 0.56 8.24
CA GLU A 136 -12.72 -0.59 7.49
C GLU A 136 -11.19 -0.49 7.38
N ALA A 137 -10.48 -1.50 7.87
CA ALA A 137 -9.02 -1.57 7.79
C ALA A 137 -8.59 -2.49 6.64
N PHE A 138 -7.61 -2.03 5.86
CA PHE A 138 -7.06 -2.76 4.72
C PHE A 138 -5.54 -2.59 4.64
N ILE A 139 -4.87 -3.55 4.02
CA ILE A 139 -3.44 -3.47 3.72
C ILE A 139 -3.21 -3.71 2.23
N MET A 140 -2.21 -3.01 1.69
CA MET A 140 -1.70 -3.29 0.35
C MET A 140 -0.68 -4.41 0.45
N LYS A 141 -1.05 -5.60 0.03
CA LYS A 141 -0.15 -6.75 0.01
C LYS A 141 0.53 -6.83 -1.33
N GLU A 142 1.86 -6.81 -1.31
CA GLU A 142 2.66 -7.06 -2.50
C GLU A 142 2.49 -8.53 -2.90
N ILE A 143 1.86 -8.78 -4.05
CA ILE A 143 1.84 -10.11 -4.63
C ILE A 143 3.25 -10.37 -5.18
N LYS A 144 4.06 -11.12 -4.43
CA LYS A 144 5.27 -11.72 -4.97
C LYS A 144 4.86 -12.77 -6.00
N ARG A 145 5.11 -12.47 -7.28
CA ARG A 145 5.03 -13.45 -8.37
C ARG A 145 6.29 -14.31 -8.42
#